data_AF-A0A8E0I8R9-F1
#
_entry.id   AF-A0A8E0I8R9-F1
#
_cell.length_a   1.000
_cell.length_b   1.000
_cell.length_c   1.000
_cell.angle_alpha   90.00
_cell.angle_beta   90.00
_cell.angle_gamma   90.00
#
_symmetry.space_group_name_H-M   'P 1'
#
loop_
_entity.id
_entity.type
_entity.pdbx_description
1 polymer ?
#
loop_
_entity_poly.entity_id
_entity_poly.type
_entity_poly.pdbx_seq_one_letter_code
_entity_poly.pdbx_strand_id
1 'polypeptide(L)'
;MKLTSRSDLFSKNSEKTGLDDIATGVPVFPSIRENGMYQPLKGHKITKLAPVPQWLLDEIQRQLHPNMSNYHNNTDSWFGHFINRLVDGTDEGNRNQWLASIAGSVFRSGADPDNCADLIQTVNQRYVRPPLPNGELVKIINSISKREIARRS
;
A
#
# COMPACT_ATOMS: atom_id res chain seq x y z
N MET A 1 -14.62 -32.31 4.73
CA MET A 1 -15.18 -31.04 5.23
C MET A 1 -16.54 -30.86 4.60
N LYS A 2 -17.62 -30.91 5.39
CA LYS A 2 -19.01 -30.85 4.91
C LYS A 2 -19.38 -29.36 4.81
N LEU A 3 -19.44 -28.81 3.59
CA LEU A 3 -19.99 -27.47 3.37
C LEU A 3 -21.50 -27.54 3.61
N THR A 4 -21.97 -26.85 4.64
CA THR A 4 -23.38 -26.74 4.96
C THR A 4 -24.07 -25.83 3.96
N SER A 5 -25.07 -26.38 3.27
CA SER A 5 -26.05 -25.70 2.44
C SER A 5 -26.78 -24.61 3.24
N ARG A 6 -26.37 -23.35 3.08
CA ARG A 6 -27.11 -22.17 3.54
C ARG A 6 -27.16 -21.10 2.44
N SER A 7 -27.59 -21.53 1.26
CA SER A 7 -27.97 -20.69 0.10
C SER A 7 -29.12 -19.71 0.41
N ASP A 8 -29.83 -19.91 1.51
CA ASP A 8 -31.14 -19.30 1.74
C ASP A 8 -31.08 -17.92 2.40
N LEU A 9 -29.89 -17.44 2.78
CA LEU A 9 -29.75 -16.14 3.44
C LEU A 9 -29.81 -14.94 2.48
N PHE A 10 -29.63 -15.14 1.18
CA PHE A 10 -29.38 -14.03 0.25
C PHE A 10 -30.61 -13.54 -0.53
N SER A 11 -31.76 -14.21 -0.41
CA SER A 11 -32.95 -13.86 -1.20
C SER A 11 -33.90 -12.88 -0.51
N LYS A 12 -33.81 -12.67 0.81
CA LYS A 12 -34.91 -12.01 1.53
C LYS A 12 -34.85 -10.48 1.56
N ASN A 13 -33.66 -9.89 1.43
CA ASN A 13 -33.45 -8.43 1.58
C ASN A 13 -32.66 -7.77 0.43
N SER A 14 -32.36 -8.47 -0.67
CA SER A 14 -31.66 -7.86 -1.80
C SER A 14 -32.58 -6.90 -2.54
N GLU A 15 -32.41 -5.60 -2.33
CA GLU A 15 -33.05 -4.59 -3.16
C GLU A 15 -32.61 -4.77 -4.63
N LYS A 16 -33.52 -4.53 -5.58
CA LYS A 16 -33.23 -4.62 -7.03
C LYS A 16 -32.43 -3.40 -7.50
N THR A 17 -31.29 -3.14 -6.88
CA THR A 17 -30.40 -2.01 -7.19
C THR A 17 -29.45 -2.31 -8.34
N GLY A 18 -29.32 -3.59 -8.74
CA GLY A 18 -28.34 -4.02 -9.74
C GLY A 18 -26.89 -3.99 -9.24
N LEU A 19 -26.70 -3.90 -7.92
CA LEU A 19 -25.41 -4.03 -7.25
C LEU A 19 -25.32 -5.41 -6.59
N ASP A 20 -24.32 -6.21 -6.99
CA ASP A 20 -23.99 -7.46 -6.34
C ASP A 20 -22.81 -7.21 -5.37
N ASP A 21 -23.02 -7.48 -4.07
CA ASP A 21 -21.94 -7.50 -3.07
C ASP A 21 -21.27 -8.89 -3.09
N ILE A 22 -19.99 -8.94 -3.48
CA ILE A 22 -19.32 -10.19 -3.85
C ILE A 22 -18.20 -10.52 -2.86
N ALA A 23 -18.46 -11.44 -1.93
CA ALA A 23 -17.42 -11.95 -1.02
C ALA A 23 -16.44 -12.94 -1.70
N THR A 24 -16.79 -13.51 -2.86
CA THR A 24 -16.01 -14.60 -3.47
C THR A 24 -16.06 -14.63 -5.02
N GLY A 25 -15.73 -13.50 -5.66
CA GLY A 25 -15.44 -13.45 -7.10
C GLY A 25 -16.66 -13.32 -8.04
N VAL A 26 -16.49 -12.56 -9.11
CA VAL A 26 -17.52 -12.32 -10.14
C VAL A 26 -17.82 -13.64 -10.87
N PRO A 27 -19.08 -14.09 -10.97
CA PRO A 27 -19.42 -15.22 -11.82
C PRO A 27 -19.26 -14.81 -13.29
N VAL A 28 -18.12 -15.18 -13.88
CA VAL A 28 -17.87 -15.08 -15.31
C VAL A 28 -18.47 -16.28 -16.02
N PHE A 29 -18.96 -16.09 -17.25
CA PHE A 29 -19.31 -17.20 -18.11
C PHE A 29 -18.11 -18.17 -18.22
N PRO A 30 -18.26 -19.49 -18.00
CA PRO A 30 -19.51 -20.25 -17.82
C PRO A 30 -19.75 -20.71 -16.36
N SER A 31 -20.04 -19.80 -15.44
CA SER A 31 -20.41 -20.17 -14.06
C SER A 31 -21.84 -20.76 -13.99
N ILE A 32 -22.00 -21.86 -13.24
CA ILE A 32 -23.26 -22.62 -13.11
C ILE A 32 -23.94 -22.26 -11.78
N ARG A 33 -25.23 -21.86 -11.82
CA ARG A 33 -26.10 -21.75 -10.64
C ARG A 33 -27.03 -22.96 -10.57
N GLU A 34 -27.68 -23.15 -9.42
CA GLU A 34 -28.65 -24.24 -9.18
C GLU A 34 -29.76 -24.29 -10.25
N ASN A 35 -30.20 -23.12 -10.73
CA ASN A 35 -31.20 -22.98 -11.82
C ASN A 35 -30.59 -22.75 -13.21
N GLY A 36 -29.35 -23.17 -13.43
CA GLY A 36 -28.69 -23.15 -14.74
C GLY A 36 -27.54 -22.16 -14.86
N MET A 37 -26.92 -22.13 -16.05
CA MET A 37 -25.73 -21.31 -16.32
C MET A 37 -26.07 -19.81 -16.32
N TYR A 38 -25.13 -18.99 -15.88
CA TYR A 38 -25.14 -17.56 -16.22
C TYR A 38 -25.13 -17.43 -17.75
N GLN A 39 -26.17 -16.82 -18.30
CA GLN A 39 -26.25 -16.48 -19.72
C GLN A 39 -26.05 -14.97 -19.87
N PRO A 40 -25.19 -14.51 -20.78
CA PRO A 40 -25.17 -13.10 -21.14
C PRO A 40 -26.55 -12.68 -21.66
N LEU A 41 -26.98 -11.46 -21.34
CA LEU A 41 -28.24 -10.93 -21.86
C LEU A 41 -28.22 -11.01 -23.39
N LYS A 42 -29.23 -11.65 -23.98
CA LYS A 42 -29.31 -11.92 -25.42
C LYS A 42 -29.17 -10.61 -26.20
N GLY A 43 -28.23 -10.56 -27.14
CA GLY A 43 -27.94 -9.36 -27.95
C GLY A 43 -26.99 -8.32 -27.32
N HIS A 44 -26.56 -8.50 -26.07
CA HIS A 44 -25.64 -7.56 -25.41
C HIS A 44 -24.22 -8.15 -25.40
N LYS A 45 -23.36 -7.62 -26.28
CA LYS A 45 -21.90 -7.85 -26.22
C LYS A 45 -21.29 -6.71 -25.40
N ILE A 46 -20.41 -7.01 -24.45
CA ILE A 46 -19.58 -5.97 -23.80
C ILE A 46 -18.53 -5.53 -24.83
N THR A 47 -18.91 -4.64 -25.74
CA THR A 47 -18.01 -4.10 -26.78
C THR A 47 -17.34 -2.82 -26.32
N LYS A 48 -17.84 -2.19 -25.26
CA LYS A 48 -17.36 -0.93 -24.71
C LYS A 48 -17.50 -0.94 -23.19
N LEU A 49 -16.38 -0.76 -22.49
CA LEU A 49 -16.37 -0.55 -21.04
C LEU A 49 -16.77 0.90 -20.76
N ALA A 50 -17.74 1.09 -19.87
CA ALA A 50 -18.00 2.43 -19.33
C ALA A 50 -16.83 2.84 -18.41
N PRO A 51 -16.49 4.14 -18.33
CA PRO A 51 -15.54 4.61 -17.33
C PRO A 51 -16.05 4.25 -15.94
N VAL A 52 -15.13 3.81 -15.08
CA VAL A 52 -15.44 3.50 -13.68
C VAL A 52 -16.05 4.74 -13.01
N PRO A 53 -17.15 4.60 -12.25
CA PRO A 53 -17.76 5.74 -11.59
C PRO A 53 -16.86 6.29 -10.49
N GLN A 54 -16.83 7.62 -10.36
CA GLN A 54 -15.87 8.30 -9.48
C GLN A 54 -16.04 7.91 -8.01
N TRP A 55 -17.29 7.75 -7.53
CA TRP A 55 -17.55 7.33 -6.15
C TRP A 55 -16.92 5.99 -5.79
N LEU A 56 -16.80 5.06 -6.76
CA LEU A 56 -16.18 3.75 -6.54
C LEU A 56 -14.66 3.88 -6.45
N LEU A 57 -14.06 4.73 -7.29
CA LEU A 57 -12.64 5.07 -7.17
C LEU A 57 -12.35 5.70 -5.81
N ASP A 58 -13.19 6.65 -5.40
CA ASP A 58 -13.04 7.36 -4.13
C ASP A 58 -13.17 6.40 -2.94
N GLU A 59 -14.07 5.43 -2.98
CA GLU A 59 -14.24 4.43 -1.91
C GLU A 59 -13.09 3.43 -1.87
N ILE A 60 -12.62 2.92 -3.02
CA ILE A 60 -11.42 2.07 -3.09
C ILE A 60 -10.22 2.81 -2.50
N GLN A 61 -10.06 4.09 -2.83
CA GLN A 61 -8.98 4.93 -2.29
C GLN A 61 -9.15 5.22 -0.80
N ARG A 62 -10.39 5.41 -0.33
CA ARG A 62 -10.68 5.61 1.10
C ARG A 62 -10.24 4.42 1.95
N GLN A 63 -10.43 3.20 1.46
CA GLN A 63 -10.02 1.98 2.18
C GLN A 63 -8.50 1.74 2.16
N LEU A 64 -7.76 2.33 1.21
CA LEU A 64 -6.30 2.22 1.15
C LEU A 64 -5.60 3.02 2.27
N HIS A 65 -6.28 4.00 2.85
CA HIS A 65 -5.75 4.81 3.92
C HIS A 65 -6.44 4.47 5.24
N PRO A 66 -5.69 4.14 6.31
CA PRO A 66 -6.31 3.91 7.60
C PRO A 66 -7.09 5.16 8.02
N ASN A 67 -8.32 4.97 8.52
CA ASN A 67 -9.11 6.07 9.05
C ASN A 67 -8.46 6.55 10.37
N MET A 68 -7.72 7.66 10.30
CA MET A 68 -6.97 8.24 11.41
C MET A 68 -7.80 9.21 12.27
N SER A 69 -9.13 9.26 12.12
CA SER A 69 -9.99 10.27 12.76
C SER A 69 -9.92 10.32 14.30
N ASN A 70 -9.45 9.25 14.94
CA ASN A 70 -9.29 9.14 16.39
C ASN A 70 -7.83 9.00 16.85
N TYR A 71 -6.86 9.19 15.96
CA TYR A 71 -5.44 9.09 16.33
C TYR A 71 -5.01 10.40 17.02
N HIS A 72 -4.59 10.29 18.28
CA HIS A 72 -4.02 11.44 18.99
C HIS A 72 -2.54 11.57 18.59
N ASN A 73 -2.23 12.58 17.80
CA ASN A 73 -0.87 12.81 17.31
C ASN A 73 0.00 13.29 18.49
N ASN A 74 0.76 12.39 19.11
CA ASN A 74 1.87 12.83 19.97
C ASN A 74 3.10 13.06 19.08
N THR A 75 3.08 14.19 18.36
CA THR A 75 4.17 14.57 17.45
C THR A 75 5.48 14.87 18.18
N ASP A 76 5.47 14.96 19.51
CA ASP A 76 6.64 15.33 20.32
C ASP A 76 7.60 14.15 20.56
N SER A 77 7.20 12.93 20.19
CA SER A 77 8.13 11.79 20.19
C SER A 77 9.20 11.96 19.12
N TRP A 78 10.46 11.66 19.48
CA TRP A 78 11.57 11.62 18.52
C TRP A 78 11.25 10.78 17.28
N PHE A 79 10.57 9.63 17.45
CA PHE A 79 10.21 8.78 16.33
C PHE A 79 9.09 9.39 15.48
N GLY A 80 8.16 10.14 16.08
CA GLY A 80 7.15 10.91 15.36
C GLY A 80 7.78 11.97 14.47
N HIS A 81 8.71 12.76 15.02
CA HIS A 81 9.50 13.71 14.23
C HIS A 81 10.31 13.04 13.11
N PHE A 82 10.88 11.86 13.37
CA PHE A 82 11.61 11.10 12.37
C PHE A 82 10.73 10.64 11.20
N ILE A 83 9.54 10.09 11.49
CA ILE A 83 8.59 9.65 10.46
C ILE A 83 8.12 10.83 9.61
N ASN A 84 7.76 11.95 10.23
CA ASN A 84 7.36 13.15 9.50
C ASN A 84 8.49 13.62 8.57
N ARG A 85 9.71 13.74 9.11
CA ARG A 85 10.88 14.13 8.33
C ARG A 85 11.18 13.18 7.16
N LEU A 86 10.96 11.88 7.35
CA LEU A 86 11.17 10.86 6.30
C LEU A 86 10.17 11.06 5.15
N VAL A 87 8.89 11.29 5.47
CA VAL A 87 7.81 11.45 4.48
C VAL A 87 7.87 12.80 3.76
N ASP A 88 8.27 13.87 4.45
CA ASP A 88 8.48 15.20 3.85
C ASP A 88 9.47 15.12 2.66
N GLY A 89 10.47 14.25 2.78
CA GLY A 89 11.42 14.00 1.72
C GLY A 89 12.39 15.17 1.50
N THR A 90 13.02 15.20 0.32
CA THR A 90 13.95 16.26 -0.06
C THR A 90 14.09 16.37 -1.57
N ASP A 91 14.40 17.58 -2.06
CA ASP A 91 14.61 17.89 -3.47
C ASP A 91 16.11 18.15 -3.77
N GLU A 92 16.43 18.57 -5.00
CA GLU A 92 17.83 18.80 -5.42
C GLU A 92 18.59 19.77 -4.53
N GLY A 93 19.90 19.51 -4.38
CA GLY A 93 20.81 20.30 -3.54
C GLY A 93 21.13 19.67 -2.19
N ASN A 94 20.15 19.01 -1.53
CA ASN A 94 20.34 18.48 -0.16
C ASN A 94 20.20 16.96 -0.01
N ARG A 95 19.93 16.25 -1.11
CA ARG A 95 19.58 14.82 -1.12
C ARG A 95 20.58 13.92 -0.39
N ASN A 96 21.89 14.10 -0.64
CA ASN A 96 22.92 13.27 -0.03
C ASN A 96 22.99 13.44 1.48
N GLN A 97 23.02 14.70 1.94
CA GLN A 97 23.10 15.01 3.36
C GLN A 97 21.84 14.57 4.09
N TRP A 98 20.68 14.79 3.49
CA TRP A 98 19.41 14.36 4.04
C TRP A 98 19.33 12.83 4.12
N LEU A 99 19.67 12.11 3.05
CA LEU A 99 19.60 10.65 3.02
C LEU A 99 20.62 10.01 3.96
N ALA A 100 21.83 10.58 4.09
CA ALA A 100 22.80 10.16 5.10
C ALA A 100 22.27 10.36 6.53
N SER A 101 21.53 11.45 6.77
CA SER A 101 20.87 11.68 8.06
C SER A 101 19.75 10.66 8.32
N ILE A 102 18.92 10.34 7.32
CA ILE A 102 17.88 9.31 7.44
C ILE A 102 18.51 7.95 7.69
N ALA A 103 19.52 7.57 6.91
CA ALA A 103 20.25 6.32 7.09
C ALA A 103 20.82 6.20 8.52
N GLY A 104 21.40 7.27 9.06
CA GLY A 104 21.91 7.29 10.43
C GLY A 104 20.81 6.99 11.45
N SER A 105 19.63 7.61 11.32
CA SER A 105 18.49 7.35 12.19
C SER A 105 17.97 5.92 12.06
N VAL A 106 17.88 5.40 10.82
CA VAL A 106 17.43 4.02 10.55
C VAL A 106 18.39 3.02 11.19
N PHE A 107 19.70 3.11 10.93
CA PHE A 107 20.67 2.20 11.52
C PHE A 107 20.74 2.31 13.05
N ARG A 108 20.54 3.51 13.60
CA ARG A 108 20.52 3.72 15.05
C ARG A 108 19.37 2.99 15.76
N SER A 109 18.29 2.66 15.05
CA SER A 109 17.17 1.87 15.60
C SER A 109 17.59 0.51 16.17
N GLY A 110 18.70 -0.07 15.68
CA GLY A 110 19.15 -1.41 16.09
C GLY A 110 18.50 -2.55 15.31
N ALA A 111 17.68 -2.24 14.30
CA ALA A 111 17.16 -3.23 13.38
C ALA A 111 18.28 -3.91 12.58
N ASP A 112 17.93 -5.05 11.99
CA ASP A 112 18.81 -5.81 11.11
C ASP A 112 19.38 -4.92 9.99
N PRO A 113 20.70 -4.99 9.69
CA PRO A 113 21.33 -4.11 8.71
C PRO A 113 20.77 -4.21 7.29
N ASP A 114 20.33 -5.40 6.87
CA ASP A 114 19.79 -5.60 5.52
C ASP A 114 18.39 -4.97 5.42
N ASN A 115 17.57 -5.17 6.45
CA ASN A 115 16.28 -4.46 6.57
C ASN A 115 16.44 -2.93 6.58
N CYS A 116 17.50 -2.43 7.23
CA CYS A 116 17.82 -1.00 7.20
C CYS A 116 18.16 -0.52 5.79
N ALA A 117 18.98 -1.27 5.05
CA ALA A 117 19.37 -0.95 3.69
C ALA A 117 18.16 -0.93 2.74
N ASP A 118 17.28 -1.92 2.84
CA ASP A 118 16.05 -2.02 2.05
C ASP A 118 15.10 -0.84 2.31
N LEU A 119 14.95 -0.43 3.58
CA LEU A 119 14.17 0.75 3.93
C LEU A 119 14.77 2.02 3.33
N ILE A 120 16.08 2.21 3.43
CA ILE A 120 16.77 3.39 2.88
C ILE A 120 16.62 3.45 1.35
N GLN A 121 16.69 2.30 0.67
CA GLN A 121 16.45 2.21 -0.77
C GLN A 121 15.02 2.61 -1.13
N THR A 122 14.04 2.13 -0.37
CA THR A 122 12.63 2.50 -0.56
C THR A 122 12.41 4.00 -0.35
N VAL A 123 13.05 4.58 0.67
CA VAL A 123 13.00 6.02 0.93
C VAL A 123 13.59 6.83 -0.22
N ASN A 124 14.75 6.42 -0.75
CA ASN A 124 15.37 7.08 -1.91
C ASN A 124 14.43 7.08 -3.13
N GLN A 125 13.75 5.97 -3.39
CA GLN A 125 12.84 5.87 -4.53
C GLN A 125 11.57 6.70 -4.37
N ARG A 126 11.05 6.82 -3.13
CA ARG A 126 9.72 7.40 -2.89
C ARG A 126 9.74 8.86 -2.45
N TYR A 127 10.77 9.29 -1.73
CA TYR A 127 10.79 10.59 -1.05
C TYR A 127 11.98 11.49 -1.44
N VAL A 128 12.89 11.03 -2.30
CA VAL A 128 14.01 11.85 -2.80
C VAL A 128 13.78 12.22 -4.26
N ARG A 129 13.89 13.51 -4.60
CA ARG A 129 13.61 14.02 -5.95
C ARG A 129 14.78 14.82 -6.54
N PRO A 130 15.38 14.38 -7.66
CA PRO A 130 15.31 13.03 -8.22
C PRO A 130 16.06 12.02 -7.33
N PRO A 131 15.70 10.72 -7.39
CA PRO A 131 16.37 9.68 -6.62
C PRO A 131 17.88 9.65 -6.86
N LEU A 132 18.65 9.31 -5.83
CA LEU A 132 20.09 9.09 -5.98
C LEU A 132 20.34 7.85 -6.88
N PRO A 133 21.37 7.89 -7.73
CA PRO A 133 21.86 6.72 -8.43
C PRO A 133 22.31 5.62 -7.45
N ASN A 134 22.14 4.36 -7.85
CA ASN A 134 22.43 3.21 -6.99
C ASN A 134 23.86 3.21 -6.42
N GLY A 135 24.86 3.59 -7.22
CA GLY A 135 26.26 3.64 -6.77
C GLY A 135 26.51 4.68 -5.66
N GLU A 136 25.76 5.78 -5.65
CA GLU A 136 25.86 6.81 -4.62
C GLU A 136 25.12 6.39 -3.35
N LEU A 137 23.93 5.82 -3.52
CA LEU A 137 23.14 5.23 -2.44
C LEU A 137 23.92 4.17 -1.66
N VAL A 138 24.53 3.22 -2.36
CA VAL A 138 25.33 2.13 -1.76
C VAL A 138 26.53 2.68 -0.98
N LYS A 139 27.17 3.75 -1.48
CA LYS A 139 28.27 4.41 -0.73
C LYS A 139 27.78 5.01 0.58
N ILE A 140 26.62 5.68 0.58
CA ILE A 140 26.02 6.24 1.79
C ILE A 140 25.70 5.13 2.79
N ILE A 141 24.99 4.09 2.34
CA ILE A 141 24.60 2.96 3.19
C ILE A 141 25.84 2.32 3.83
N ASN A 142 26.86 2.00 3.03
CA ASN A 142 28.10 1.39 3.52
C ASN A 142 28.88 2.29 4.49
N SER A 143 28.92 3.60 4.22
CA SER A 143 29.63 4.54 5.10
C SER A 143 28.93 4.66 6.45
N ILE A 144 27.60 4.73 6.46
CA ILE A 144 26.83 4.90 7.69
C ILE A 144 26.77 3.58 8.48
N SER A 145 26.53 2.45 7.82
CA SER A 145 26.47 1.14 8.49
C SER A 145 27.78 0.83 9.22
N LYS A 146 28.93 0.99 8.57
CA LYS A 146 30.26 0.81 9.20
C LYS A 146 30.44 1.70 10.42
N ARG A 147 30.02 2.97 10.34
CA ARG A 147 30.14 3.92 11.44
C ARG A 147 29.25 3.52 12.63
N GLU A 148 28.02 3.12 12.38
CA GLU A 148 27.10 2.73 13.48
C GLU A 148 27.47 1.37 14.08
N ILE A 149 28.03 0.42 13.31
CA ILE A 149 28.59 -0.83 13.83
C ILE A 149 29.79 -0.55 14.74
N ALA A 150 30.72 0.30 14.30
CA ALA A 150 31.89 0.66 15.09
C ALA A 150 31.54 1.39 16.39
N ARG A 151 30.43 2.14 16.44
CA ARG A 151 29.94 2.79 17.68
C ARG A 151 29.39 1.80 18.71
N ARG A 152 29.02 0.59 18.28
CA ARG A 152 28.43 -0.46 19.14
C ARG A 152 29.43 -1.52 19.58
N SER A 153 30.61 -1.55 18.95
CA SER A 153 31.71 -2.46 19.27
C SER A 153 32.53 -1.90 20.42
#